data_AF-A0A8T5EEW9-F1
#
_entry.id   AF-A0A8T5EEW9-F1
#
_cell.length_a   1.000
_cell.length_b   1.000
_cell.length_c   1.000
_cell.angle_alpha   90.00
_cell.angle_beta   90.00
_cell.angle_gamma   90.00
#
_symmetry.space_group_name_H-M   'P 1'
#
loop_
_entity.id
_entity.type
_entity.pdbx_description
1 polymer ?
#
loop_
_entity_poly.entity_id
_entity_poly.type
_entity_poly.pdbx_seq_one_letter_code
_entity_poly.pdbx_strand_id
1 'polypeptide(L)'
;MSFTHDLLDVFTVESDKLENLVNVVNPDESLPVDQIIKLYYQITNVSSMITVMRQQIDQTHDTALKKILNTEKFISEKFNSTIHPKIMQSIANSISEITGNLQSLNSEQKSAKAIETEAKLYEKLREIMSTQEFVKQYDASLSND
;
A
#
# COMPACT_ATOMS: atom_id res chain seq x y z
N MET A 1 30.22 15.95 3.64
CA MET A 1 28.82 16.40 3.71
C MET A 1 28.33 16.22 5.14
N SER A 2 27.36 17.01 5.59
CA SER A 2 26.76 16.83 6.92
C SER A 2 25.71 15.73 6.85
N PHE A 3 25.61 14.87 7.87
CA PHE A 3 24.63 13.78 7.96
C PHE A 3 23.19 14.24 7.64
N THR A 4 22.80 15.45 8.06
CA THR A 4 21.48 16.04 7.77
C THR A 4 21.25 16.31 6.29
N HIS A 5 22.30 16.67 5.54
CA HIS A 5 22.22 16.88 4.08
C HIS A 5 22.03 15.55 3.35
N ASP A 6 22.82 14.53 3.72
CA ASP A 6 22.73 13.20 3.13
C ASP A 6 21.35 12.57 3.38
N LEU A 7 20.78 12.76 4.58
CA LEU A 7 19.43 12.30 4.91
C LEU A 7 18.35 13.02 4.09
N LEU A 8 18.48 14.33 3.86
CA LEU A 8 17.53 15.11 3.06
C LEU A 8 17.55 14.70 1.59
N ASP A 9 18.72 14.39 1.04
CA ASP A 9 18.84 13.90 -0.34
C ASP A 9 18.15 12.54 -0.50
N VAL A 10 18.40 11.60 0.41
CA VAL A 10 17.74 10.29 0.40
C VAL A 10 16.24 10.46 0.57
N PHE A 11 15.79 11.31 1.49
CA PHE A 11 14.36 11.58 1.69
C PHE A 11 13.70 12.13 0.43
N THR A 12 14.34 13.09 -0.22
CA THR A 12 13.81 13.70 -1.45
C THR A 12 13.61 12.63 -2.52
N VAL A 13 14.60 11.76 -2.73
CA VAL A 13 14.51 10.66 -3.70
C VAL A 13 13.38 9.68 -3.35
N GLU A 14 13.25 9.29 -2.08
CA GLU A 14 12.21 8.34 -1.66
C GLU A 14 10.80 8.94 -1.70
N SER A 15 10.64 10.23 -1.36
CA SER A 15 9.39 10.96 -1.54
C SER A 15 8.99 11.07 -3.01
N ASP A 16 9.93 11.38 -3.91
CA ASP A 16 9.63 11.49 -5.33
C ASP A 16 9.27 10.11 -5.94
N LYS A 17 9.93 9.04 -5.49
CA LYS A 17 9.53 7.67 -5.84
C LYS A 17 8.11 7.36 -5.37
N LEU A 18 7.76 7.77 -4.16
CA LEU A 18 6.41 7.59 -3.63
C LEU A 18 5.38 8.34 -4.46
N GLU A 19 5.62 9.63 -4.74
CA GLU A 19 4.72 10.46 -5.55
C GLU A 19 4.46 9.81 -6.92
N ASN A 20 5.52 9.34 -7.58
CA ASN A 20 5.42 8.65 -8.86
C ASN A 20 4.60 7.36 -8.76
N LEU A 21 4.87 6.52 -7.76
CA LEU A 21 4.12 5.27 -7.55
C LEU A 21 2.63 5.53 -7.30
N VAL A 22 2.29 6.50 -6.47
CA VAL A 22 0.90 6.84 -6.16
C VAL A 22 0.18 7.45 -7.37
N ASN A 23 0.87 8.25 -8.18
CA ASN A 23 0.27 8.94 -9.33
C ASN A 23 -0.02 8.02 -10.52
N VAL A 24 0.70 6.90 -10.66
CA VAL A 24 0.44 5.90 -11.72
C VAL A 24 -0.60 4.86 -11.32
N VAL A 25 -0.97 4.79 -10.04
CA VAL A 25 -2.03 3.90 -9.57
C VAL A 25 -3.36 4.40 -10.13
N ASN A 26 -3.99 3.58 -10.97
CA ASN A 26 -5.40 3.75 -11.31
C ASN A 26 -6.24 3.05 -10.24
N PRO A 27 -6.93 3.80 -9.36
CA PRO A 27 -7.58 3.19 -8.21
C PRO A 27 -8.96 2.61 -8.57
N ASP A 28 -9.41 2.74 -9.83
CA ASP A 28 -10.61 2.09 -10.34
C ASP A 28 -10.31 0.69 -10.95
N GLU A 29 -9.03 0.33 -11.06
CA GLU A 29 -8.58 -0.99 -11.51
C GLU A 29 -8.10 -1.85 -10.33
N SER A 30 -8.26 -3.16 -10.44
CA SER A 30 -7.72 -4.09 -9.45
C SER A 30 -6.19 -4.16 -9.56
N LEU A 31 -5.51 -3.71 -8.52
CA LEU A 31 -4.06 -3.73 -8.46
C LEU A 31 -3.52 -5.13 -8.15
N PRO A 32 -2.46 -5.58 -8.84
CA PRO A 32 -1.72 -6.78 -8.46
C PRO A 32 -1.20 -6.71 -7.02
N VAL A 33 -1.15 -7.87 -6.34
CA VAL A 33 -0.71 -7.97 -4.95
C VAL A 33 0.70 -7.40 -4.75
N ASP A 34 1.62 -7.67 -5.66
CA ASP A 34 3.00 -7.17 -5.59
C ASP A 34 3.07 -5.63 -5.65
N GLN A 35 2.18 -5.00 -6.43
CA GLN A 35 2.09 -3.55 -6.50
C GLN A 35 1.51 -2.93 -5.22
N ILE A 36 0.47 -3.56 -4.65
CA ILE A 36 -0.10 -3.15 -3.36
C ILE A 36 0.99 -3.20 -2.29
N ILE A 37 1.69 -4.34 -2.18
CA ILE A 37 2.77 -4.53 -1.21
C ILE A 37 3.85 -3.46 -1.38
N LYS A 38 4.34 -3.26 -2.60
CA LYS A 38 5.37 -2.26 -2.91
C LYS A 38 4.94 -0.84 -2.52
N LEU A 39 3.70 -0.48 -2.81
CA LEU A 39 3.18 0.86 -2.52
C LEU A 39 3.15 1.13 -1.02
N TYR A 40 2.60 0.20 -0.24
CA TYR A 40 2.51 0.36 1.21
C TYR A 40 3.89 0.35 1.87
N TYR A 41 4.82 -0.49 1.42
CA TYR A 41 6.20 -0.44 1.90
C TYR A 41 6.86 0.93 1.64
N GLN A 42 6.68 1.50 0.45
CA GLN A 42 7.23 2.82 0.15
C GLN A 42 6.66 3.89 1.08
N ILE A 43 5.36 3.83 1.35
CA ILE A 43 4.68 4.79 2.22
C ILE A 43 5.18 4.65 3.64
N THR A 44 5.22 3.43 4.19
CA THR A 44 5.76 3.19 5.53
C THR A 44 7.21 3.65 5.65
N ASN A 45 8.04 3.41 4.62
CA ASN A 45 9.42 3.86 4.59
C ASN A 45 9.51 5.40 4.64
N VAL A 46 8.82 6.09 3.75
CA VAL A 46 8.81 7.57 3.69
C VAL A 46 8.23 8.18 4.97
N SER A 47 7.14 7.63 5.52
CA SER A 47 6.57 8.05 6.81
C SER A 47 7.57 7.89 7.96
N SER A 48 8.30 6.77 8.00
CA SER A 48 9.34 6.55 9.02
C SER A 48 10.49 7.55 8.89
N MET A 49 10.89 7.87 7.65
CA MET A 49 11.89 8.89 7.39
C MET A 49 11.43 10.27 7.85
N ILE A 50 10.16 10.64 7.62
CA ILE A 50 9.57 11.90 8.13
C ILE A 50 9.72 11.99 9.64
N THR A 51 9.41 10.92 10.38
CA THR A 51 9.56 10.88 11.84
C THR A 51 11.00 11.14 12.27
N VAL A 52 11.98 10.48 11.64
CA VAL A 52 13.42 10.66 11.95
C VAL A 52 13.86 12.08 11.59
N MET A 53 13.46 12.57 10.42
CA MET A 53 13.83 13.90 9.94
C MET A 53 13.30 15.02 10.85
N ARG A 54 12.07 14.89 11.36
CA ARG A 54 11.50 15.85 12.32
C ARG A 54 12.29 15.92 13.64
N GLN A 55 12.96 14.85 14.04
CA GLN A 55 13.79 14.83 15.25
C GLN A 55 15.17 15.46 15.03
N GLN A 56 15.67 15.46 13.80
CA GLN A 56 17.05 15.83 13.47
C GLN A 56 17.18 17.19 12.78
N ILE A 57 16.09 17.73 12.24
CA ILE A 57 16.08 19.04 11.61
C ILE A 57 15.73 20.11 12.65
N ASP A 58 16.66 21.02 12.90
CA ASP A 58 16.36 22.29 13.59
C ASP A 58 15.38 23.13 12.76
N GLN A 59 14.50 23.86 13.43
CA GLN A 59 13.42 24.69 12.84
C GLN A 59 13.90 25.75 11.81
N THR A 60 15.22 25.90 11.64
CA THR A 60 15.89 26.87 10.77
C THR A 60 16.10 26.35 9.33
N HIS A 61 15.93 25.05 9.06
CA HIS A 61 16.04 24.49 7.71
C HIS A 61 14.71 24.50 6.95
N ASP A 62 14.31 25.69 6.52
CA ASP A 62 12.99 25.96 5.91
C ASP A 62 12.67 25.08 4.68
N THR A 63 13.68 24.76 3.86
CA THR A 63 13.50 23.89 2.68
C THR A 63 13.17 22.44 3.05
N ALA A 64 13.82 21.90 4.07
CA ALA A 64 13.62 20.52 4.51
C ALA A 64 12.24 20.36 5.17
N LEU A 65 11.86 21.31 6.04
CA LEU A 65 10.53 21.37 6.64
C LEU A 65 9.44 21.45 5.58
N LYS A 66 9.63 22.29 4.55
CA LYS A 66 8.66 22.41 3.46
C LYS A 66 8.48 21.10 2.69
N LYS A 67 9.56 20.37 2.36
CA LYS A 67 9.44 19.07 1.67
C LYS A 67 8.77 18.02 2.55
N ILE A 68 9.05 18.00 3.86
CA ILE A 68 8.36 17.12 4.83
C ILE A 68 6.86 17.41 4.81
N LEU A 69 6.45 18.67 5.03
CA LEU A 69 5.04 19.06 5.07
C LEU A 69 4.30 18.74 3.76
N ASN A 70 4.96 18.98 2.61
CA ASN A 70 4.38 18.63 1.31
C ASN A 70 4.19 17.12 1.15
N THR A 71 5.17 16.32 1.61
CA THR A 71 5.10 14.86 1.52
C THR A 71 4.02 14.31 2.46
N GLU A 72 3.92 14.80 3.69
CA GLU A 72 2.86 14.44 4.65
C GLU A 72 1.47 14.77 4.10
N LYS A 73 1.32 15.97 3.53
CA LYS A 73 0.08 16.38 2.87
C LYS A 73 -0.27 15.47 1.71
N PHE A 74 0.71 15.11 0.88
CA PHE A 74 0.50 14.17 -0.22
C PHE A 74 0.04 12.80 0.28
N ILE A 75 0.70 12.24 1.30
CA ILE A 75 0.31 10.96 1.91
C ILE A 75 -1.12 11.05 2.45
N SER A 76 -1.43 12.09 3.23
CA SER A 76 -2.75 12.23 3.87
C SER A 76 -3.88 12.45 2.85
N GLU A 77 -3.74 13.44 1.97
CA GLU A 77 -4.81 13.86 1.08
C GLU A 77 -4.94 12.95 -0.15
N LYS A 78 -3.81 12.50 -0.72
CA LYS A 78 -3.84 11.66 -1.92
C LYS A 78 -3.92 10.19 -1.55
N PHE A 79 -2.95 9.69 -0.79
CA PHE A 79 -2.90 8.26 -0.53
C PHE A 79 -3.97 7.81 0.47
N ASN A 80 -3.92 8.28 1.73
CA ASN A 80 -4.81 7.84 2.81
C ASN A 80 -6.28 8.10 2.49
N SER A 81 -6.58 9.30 1.98
CA SER A 81 -7.99 9.69 1.77
C SER A 81 -8.58 9.16 0.47
N THR A 82 -7.78 8.91 -0.57
CA THR A 82 -8.30 8.55 -1.91
C THR A 82 -7.89 7.15 -2.36
N ILE A 83 -6.61 6.81 -2.28
CA ILE A 83 -6.08 5.56 -2.84
C ILE A 83 -6.28 4.38 -1.90
N HIS A 84 -5.94 4.55 -0.62
CA HIS A 84 -6.04 3.49 0.40
C HIS A 84 -7.45 2.87 0.49
N PRO A 85 -8.55 3.65 0.58
CA PRO A 85 -9.90 3.09 0.68
C PRO A 85 -10.30 2.31 -0.59
N LYS A 86 -9.86 2.77 -1.76
CA LYS A 86 -10.11 2.09 -3.04
C LYS A 86 -9.34 0.78 -3.14
N ILE A 87 -8.10 0.71 -2.66
CA ILE A 87 -7.34 -0.55 -2.55
C ILE A 87 -8.06 -1.52 -1.62
N MET A 88 -8.49 -1.07 -0.44
CA MET A 88 -9.25 -1.92 0.49
C MET A 88 -10.54 -2.46 -0.13
N GLN A 89 -11.28 -1.61 -0.84
CA GLN A 89 -12.49 -2.01 -1.54
C GLN A 89 -12.19 -3.03 -2.65
N SER A 90 -11.14 -2.81 -3.46
CA SER A 90 -10.73 -3.74 -4.50
C SER A 90 -10.37 -5.12 -3.93
N ILE A 91 -9.60 -5.16 -2.83
CA ILE A 91 -9.27 -6.42 -2.15
C ILE A 91 -10.55 -7.12 -1.66
N ALA A 92 -11.46 -6.39 -1.01
CA ALA A 92 -12.71 -6.95 -0.52
C ALA A 92 -13.57 -7.53 -1.66
N ASN A 93 -13.66 -6.82 -2.79
CA ASN A 93 -14.36 -7.27 -3.98
C ASN A 93 -13.73 -8.55 -4.55
N SER A 94 -12.40 -8.60 -4.67
CA SER A 94 -11.70 -9.80 -5.17
C SER A 94 -11.86 -11.01 -4.23
N ILE A 95 -11.84 -10.81 -2.90
CA ILE A 95 -12.15 -11.88 -1.93
C ILE A 95 -13.56 -12.42 -2.17
N SER A 96 -14.54 -11.53 -2.31
CA SER A 96 -15.94 -11.90 -2.54
C SER A 96 -16.12 -12.67 -3.85
N GLU A 97 -15.50 -12.20 -4.94
CA GLU A 97 -15.54 -12.84 -6.24
C GLU A 97 -14.92 -14.24 -6.21
N ILE A 98 -13.70 -14.38 -5.65
CA ILE A 98 -13.03 -15.68 -5.55
C ILE A 98 -13.85 -16.65 -4.69
N THR A 99 -14.40 -16.16 -3.58
CA THR A 99 -15.25 -16.97 -2.69
C THR A 99 -16.53 -17.43 -3.40
N GLY A 100 -17.18 -16.56 -4.17
CA GLY A 100 -18.35 -16.90 -4.97
C GLY A 100 -18.02 -17.95 -6.04
N ASN A 101 -16.89 -17.80 -6.73
CA ASN A 101 -16.40 -18.77 -7.71
C ASN A 101 -16.16 -20.14 -7.07
N LEU A 102 -15.49 -20.20 -5.92
CA LEU A 102 -15.27 -21.44 -5.16
C LEU A 102 -16.59 -22.12 -4.76
N GLN A 103 -17.57 -21.34 -4.28
CA GLN A 103 -18.89 -21.86 -3.92
C GLN A 103 -19.63 -22.46 -5.13
N SER A 104 -19.53 -21.81 -6.30
CA SER A 104 -20.17 -22.31 -7.54
C SER A 104 -19.54 -23.61 -8.08
N LEU A 105 -18.28 -23.89 -7.74
CA LEU A 105 -17.56 -25.09 -8.16
C LEU A 105 -17.85 -26.31 -7.26
N ASN A 106 -18.63 -26.13 -6.19
CA ASN A 106 -18.89 -27.16 -5.20
C ASN A 106 -19.91 -28.19 -5.71
N SER A 107 -19.43 -29.17 -6.48
CA SER A 107 -20.20 -30.34 -6.93
C SER A 107 -19.63 -31.64 -6.35
N GLU A 108 -20.49 -32.65 -6.15
CA GLU A 108 -20.12 -33.94 -5.54
C GLU A 108 -19.16 -34.78 -6.41
N GLN A 109 -19.12 -34.52 -7.73
CA GLN A 109 -18.20 -35.18 -8.67
C GLN A 109 -17.39 -34.14 -9.45
N LYS A 110 -16.15 -33.91 -9.01
CA LYS A 110 -15.23 -32.95 -9.63
C LYS A 110 -14.31 -33.64 -10.63
N SER A 111 -14.22 -33.08 -11.84
CA SER A 111 -13.19 -33.46 -12.82
C SER A 111 -11.80 -33.02 -12.34
N ALA A 112 -10.73 -33.65 -12.84
CA ALA A 112 -9.36 -33.24 -12.52
C ALA A 112 -9.10 -31.74 -12.81
N LYS A 113 -9.69 -31.22 -13.90
CA LYS A 113 -9.62 -29.79 -14.26
C LYS A 113 -10.36 -28.89 -13.27
N ALA A 114 -11.49 -29.35 -12.73
CA ALA A 114 -12.22 -28.60 -11.69
C ALA A 114 -11.41 -28.53 -10.39
N ILE A 115 -10.78 -29.64 -9.99
CA ILE A 115 -9.90 -29.72 -8.80
C ILE A 115 -8.71 -28.76 -8.97
N GLU A 116 -8.05 -28.75 -10.13
CA GLU A 116 -6.92 -27.84 -10.40
C GLU A 116 -7.36 -26.36 -10.37
N THR A 117 -8.52 -26.05 -10.94
CA THR A 117 -9.06 -24.68 -10.96
C THR A 117 -9.39 -24.21 -9.54
N GLU A 118 -10.02 -25.06 -8.74
CA GLU A 118 -10.34 -24.79 -7.34
C GLU A 118 -9.07 -24.58 -6.49
N ALA A 119 -8.04 -25.43 -6.66
CA ALA A 119 -6.75 -25.25 -5.98
C ALA A 119 -6.11 -23.89 -6.30
N LYS A 120 -6.12 -23.48 -7.58
CA LYS A 120 -5.61 -22.15 -8.00
C LYS A 120 -6.41 -21.00 -7.37
N LEU A 121 -7.73 -21.16 -7.24
CA LEU A 121 -8.58 -20.15 -6.58
C LEU A 121 -8.30 -20.05 -5.08
N TYR A 122 -8.07 -21.17 -4.39
CA TYR A 122 -7.67 -21.16 -2.98
C TYR A 122 -6.32 -20.49 -2.76
N GLU A 123 -5.32 -20.76 -3.60
CA GLU A 123 -4.02 -20.08 -3.50
C GLU A 123 -4.16 -18.56 -3.69
N LYS A 124 -4.91 -18.14 -4.73
CA LYS A 124 -5.21 -16.71 -4.94
C LYS A 124 -5.95 -16.09 -3.76
N LEU A 125 -6.95 -16.78 -3.22
CA LEU A 125 -7.71 -16.31 -2.06
C LEU A 125 -6.79 -16.10 -0.86
N ARG A 126 -5.91 -17.07 -0.59
CA ARG A 126 -4.94 -17.00 0.51
C ARG A 126 -4.02 -15.79 0.37
N GLU A 127 -3.48 -15.57 -0.83
CA GLU A 127 -2.60 -14.44 -1.13
C GLU A 127 -3.31 -13.09 -0.91
N ILE A 128 -4.52 -12.94 -1.44
CA ILE A 128 -5.30 -11.70 -1.34
C ILE A 128 -5.78 -11.44 0.10
N MET A 129 -6.14 -12.48 0.86
CA MET A 129 -6.50 -12.34 2.27
C MET A 129 -5.29 -11.95 3.13
N SER A 130 -4.11 -12.53 2.85
CA SER A 130 -2.86 -12.11 3.52
C SER A 130 -2.54 -10.65 3.21
N THR A 131 -2.76 -10.21 1.98
CA THR A 131 -2.57 -8.82 1.55
C THR A 131 -3.58 -7.90 2.25
N GLN A 132 -4.83 -8.34 2.42
CA GLN A 132 -5.83 -7.59 3.17
C GLN A 132 -5.39 -7.32 4.60
N GLU A 133 -4.83 -8.33 5.28
CA GLU A 133 -4.38 -8.19 6.66
C GLU A 133 -3.21 -7.20 6.76
N PHE A 134 -2.25 -7.30 5.84
CA PHE A 134 -1.15 -6.34 5.74
C PHE A 134 -1.64 -4.89 5.55
N VAL A 135 -2.62 -4.67 4.66
CA VAL A 135 -3.21 -3.35 4.43
C VAL A 135 -3.98 -2.83 5.65
N LYS A 136 -4.70 -3.70 6.37
CA LYS A 136 -5.41 -3.33 7.60
C LYS A 136 -4.48 -2.91 8.74
N GLN A 137 -3.29 -3.49 8.83
CA GLN A 137 -2.30 -3.07 9.81
C GLN A 137 -1.86 -1.62 9.58
N TYR A 138 -1.77 -1.18 8.32
CA TYR A 138 -1.54 0.21 7.99
C TYR A 138 -2.73 1.10 8.40
N ASP A 139 -3.97 0.70 8.08
CA ASP A 139 -5.17 1.45 8.48
C ASP A 139 -5.27 1.65 10.00
N ALA A 140 -4.95 0.60 10.77
CA ALA A 140 -4.89 0.67 12.22
C ALA A 140 -3.80 1.63 12.73
N SER A 141 -2.70 1.81 12.00
CA SER A 141 -1.66 2.80 12.35
C SER A 141 -2.14 4.23 12.14
N LEU A 142 -2.96 4.50 11.11
CA LEU A 142 -3.54 5.82 10.86
C LEU A 142 -4.52 6.26 11.95
N SER A 143 -5.21 5.31 12.58
CA SER A 143 -6.18 5.60 13.65
C SER A 143 -5.54 5.96 14.99
N ASN A 144 -4.24 5.74 15.13
CA ASN A 144 -3.46 6.02 16.35
C ASN A 144 -2.54 7.25 16.22
N ASP A 145 -2.49 7.87 15.04
CA ASP A 145 -1.85 9.17 14.77
C ASP A 145 -2.85 10.34 14.98
#